data_AF-A0A8J7SHY2-F1
#
_entry.id   AF-A0A8J7SHY2-F1
#
_cell.length_a   1.000
_cell.length_b   1.000
_cell.length_c   1.000
_cell.angle_alpha   90.00
_cell.angle_beta   90.00
_cell.angle_gamma   90.00
#
_symmetry.space_group_name_H-M   'P 1'
#
loop_
_entity.id
_entity.type
_entity.pdbx_description
1 polymer ?
#
loop_
_entity_poly.entity_id
_entity_poly.type
_entity_poly.pdbx_seq_one_letter_code
_entity_poly.pdbx_strand_id
1 'polypeptide(L)'
;MPDPAIARLAAELASYPVPPGARPPGVSGQAGAGIAVALELKTDAGVLRFISMTTVFGTALDLGLAELTIETFFPLDAFTRAALSA
;
A
#
# COMPACT_ATOMS: atom_id res chain seq x y z
N MET A 1 28.26 -1.22 6.92
CA MET A 1 27.71 0.15 7.01
C MET A 1 26.34 0.15 6.34
N PRO A 2 25.35 0.93 6.82
CA PRO A 2 24.05 1.05 6.16
C PRO A 2 24.20 1.58 4.74
N ASP A 3 23.31 1.15 3.84
CA ASP A 3 23.31 1.57 2.43
C ASP A 3 23.05 3.10 2.34
N PRO A 4 23.97 3.89 1.74
CA PRO A 4 23.80 5.34 1.62
C PRO A 4 22.57 5.74 0.79
N ALA A 5 22.13 4.91 -0.16
CA ALA A 5 20.92 5.17 -0.94
C ALA A 5 19.67 5.11 -0.07
N ILE A 6 19.59 4.15 0.84
CA ILE A 6 18.48 4.01 1.80
C ILE A 6 18.47 5.18 2.79
N ALA A 7 19.64 5.59 3.29
CA ALA A 7 19.74 6.74 4.19
C ALA A 7 19.27 8.05 3.51
N ARG A 8 19.63 8.24 2.24
CA ARG A 8 19.18 9.41 1.45
C ARG A 8 17.67 9.38 1.22
N LEU A 9 17.10 8.22 0.88
CA LEU A 9 15.65 8.06 0.70
C LEU A 9 14.90 8.35 2.01
N ALA A 10 15.39 7.87 3.14
CA ALA A 10 14.78 8.14 4.44
C ALA A 10 14.77 9.65 4.76
N ALA A 11 15.87 10.36 4.49
CA ALA A 11 15.95 11.81 4.68
C ALA A 11 15.00 12.58 3.75
N GLU A 12 14.86 12.13 2.50
CA GLU A 12 13.91 12.70 1.54
C GLU A 12 12.45 12.54 2.01
N LEU A 13 12.04 11.31 2.36
CA LEU A 13 10.67 11.03 2.84
C LEU A 13 10.31 11.85 4.08
N ALA A 14 11.27 12.03 4.99
CA ALA A 14 11.07 12.85 6.19
C ALA A 14 10.89 14.35 5.90
N SER A 15 11.29 14.82 4.72
CA SER A 15 11.14 16.22 4.32
C SER A 15 9.78 16.56 3.71
N TYR A 16 8.97 15.55 3.37
CA TYR A 16 7.67 15.76 2.75
C TYR A 16 6.64 16.38 3.72
N PRO A 17 5.82 17.33 3.24
CA PRO A 17 4.82 17.97 4.08
C PRO A 17 3.76 16.97 4.52
N VAL A 18 3.41 17.00 5.80
CA VAL A 18 2.32 16.20 6.35
C VAL A 18 1.00 16.93 6.08
N PRO A 19 0.05 16.33 5.35
CA PRO A 19 -1.24 16.97 5.09
C PRO A 19 -2.01 17.27 6.39
N PRO A 20 -2.77 18.37 6.46
CA PRO A 20 -3.64 18.64 7.58
C PRO A 20 -4.62 17.49 7.81
N GLY A 21 -4.71 16.99 9.05
CA GLY A 21 -5.57 15.86 9.41
C GLY A 21 -4.97 14.48 9.15
N ALA A 22 -3.72 14.38 8.70
CA ALA A 22 -3.00 13.12 8.66
C ALA A 22 -2.95 12.50 10.07
N ARG A 23 -3.44 11.26 10.19
CA ARG A 23 -3.41 10.51 11.44
C ARG A 23 -2.04 9.84 11.56
N PRO A 24 -1.35 9.91 12.72
CA PRO A 24 -0.11 9.17 12.91
C PRO A 24 -0.35 7.67 12.66
N PRO A 25 0.59 6.97 12.00
CA PRO A 25 0.51 5.52 11.84
C PRO A 25 0.43 4.90 13.24
N GLY A 26 -0.71 4.32 13.63
CA GLY A 26 -0.82 3.64 14.93
C GLY A 26 -2.14 3.70 15.70
N VAL A 27 -3.20 4.39 15.24
CA VAL A 27 -4.48 4.46 16.02
C VAL A 27 -5.55 3.48 15.53
N SER A 28 -5.23 2.59 14.59
CA SER A 28 -6.10 1.47 14.19
C SER A 28 -5.32 0.15 14.17
N GLY A 29 -4.82 -0.28 15.34
CA GLY A 29 -4.69 -1.70 15.71
C GLY A 29 -3.94 -2.68 14.79
N GLN A 30 -3.09 -2.23 13.87
CA GLN A 30 -2.35 -3.10 12.96
C GLN A 30 -0.84 -2.85 13.07
N ALA A 31 -0.32 -3.00 14.29
CA ALA A 31 1.09 -3.35 14.46
C ALA A 31 1.25 -4.78 13.93
N GLY A 32 1.47 -4.90 12.62
CA GLY A 32 1.35 -6.14 11.87
C GLY A 32 0.24 -6.00 10.85
N ALA A 33 0.58 -5.47 9.67
CA ALA A 33 -0.28 -5.60 8.50
C ALA A 33 -0.57 -7.10 8.34
N GLY A 34 -1.81 -7.51 8.62
CA GLY A 34 -2.27 -8.82 8.21
C GLY A 34 -2.10 -8.96 6.70
N ILE A 35 -2.15 -10.19 6.19
CA ILE A 35 -2.11 -10.47 4.74
C ILE A 35 -3.09 -9.56 3.94
N ALA A 36 -4.17 -9.12 4.59
CA ALA A 36 -5.14 -8.17 4.11
C ALA A 36 -5.08 -6.84 4.88
N VAL A 37 -4.90 -5.72 4.17
CA VAL A 37 -4.96 -4.35 4.69
C VAL A 37 -6.22 -3.66 4.15
N ALA A 38 -7.01 -3.03 5.02
CA ALA A 38 -8.16 -2.25 4.59
C ALA A 38 -7.69 -0.91 4.01
N LEU A 39 -8.10 -0.59 2.78
CA LEU A 39 -7.77 0.64 2.08
C LEU A 39 -9.06 1.41 1.73
N GLU A 40 -9.12 2.67 2.12
CA GLU A 40 -10.23 3.57 1.77
C GLU A 40 -9.68 4.75 0.95
N LEU A 41 -10.24 4.96 -0.24
CA LEU A 41 -9.85 6.03 -1.15
C LEU A 41 -11.04 6.96 -1.37
N LYS A 42 -10.87 8.24 -1.04
CA LYS A 42 -11.85 9.27 -1.35
C LYS A 42 -11.63 9.74 -2.80
N THR A 43 -12.65 9.59 -3.63
CA THR A 43 -12.63 9.98 -5.05
C THR A 43 -13.85 10.84 -5.38
N ASP A 44 -13.89 11.42 -6.58
CA ASP A 44 -15.04 12.20 -7.05
C ASP A 44 -16.32 11.34 -7.21
N ALA A 45 -16.16 10.04 -7.46
CA ALA A 45 -17.28 9.09 -7.51
C ALA A 45 -17.83 8.74 -6.12
N GLY A 46 -17.05 8.95 -5.06
CA GLY A 46 -17.37 8.54 -3.69
C GLY A 46 -16.18 7.88 -2.99
N VAL A 47 -16.43 7.27 -1.83
CA VAL A 47 -15.41 6.50 -1.09
C VAL A 47 -15.36 5.08 -1.66
N LEU A 48 -14.22 4.71 -2.22
CA LEU A 48 -13.91 3.35 -2.66
C LEU A 48 -13.23 2.61 -1.53
N ARG A 49 -13.61 1.35 -1.30
CA ARG A 49 -13.11 0.53 -0.19
C ARG A 49 -12.57 -0.78 -0.72
N PHE A 50 -11.36 -1.12 -0.29
CA PHE A 50 -10.65 -2.32 -0.73
C PHE A 50 -10.06 -3.10 0.44
N ILE A 51 -9.85 -4.39 0.20
CA ILE A 51 -8.80 -5.14 0.87
C ILE A 51 -7.61 -5.17 -0.08
N SER A 52 -6.48 -4.61 0.34
CA SER A 52 -5.20 -4.77 -0.36
C SER A 52 -4.42 -5.95 0.21
N MET A 53 -3.75 -6.70 -0.66
CA MET A 53 -2.89 -7.81 -0.31
C MET A 53 -1.61 -7.74 -1.14
N THR A 54 -0.46 -7.85 -0.49
CA THR A 54 0.85 -7.90 -1.13
C THR A 54 1.39 -9.32 -1.09
N THR A 55 1.70 -9.88 -2.26
CA THR A 55 2.28 -11.22 -2.42
C THR A 55 3.68 -11.08 -3.00
N VAL A 56 4.66 -11.74 -2.37
CA VAL A 56 6.06 -11.62 -2.74
C VAL A 56 6.61 -12.99 -3.17
N PHE A 57 7.24 -13.06 -4.35
CA PHE A 57 7.78 -14.28 -4.94
C PHE A 57 9.31 -14.30 -4.77
N GLY A 58 9.79 -14.90 -3.68
CA GLY A 58 11.19 -14.87 -3.26
C GLY A 58 12.16 -15.78 -4.03
N THR A 59 11.69 -16.69 -4.89
CA THR A 59 12.54 -17.59 -5.68
C THR A 59 11.98 -17.77 -7.09
N ALA A 60 12.10 -16.74 -7.94
CA ALA A 60 11.89 -16.92 -9.36
C ALA A 60 13.12 -17.65 -9.94
N LEU A 61 13.04 -18.99 -10.07
CA LEU A 61 14.13 -19.76 -10.69
C LEU A 61 14.38 -19.35 -12.16
N ASP A 62 13.49 -18.55 -12.77
CA ASP A 62 13.62 -18.20 -14.19
C ASP A 62 13.03 -16.83 -14.59
N LEU A 63 13.15 -15.81 -13.73
CA LEU A 63 13.02 -14.42 -14.17
C LEU A 63 14.17 -13.62 -13.52
N GLY A 64 15.17 -13.24 -14.32
CA GLY A 64 16.43 -12.65 -13.88
C GLY A 64 16.37 -11.22 -13.31
N LEU A 65 15.34 -10.89 -12.54
CA LEU A 65 15.15 -9.59 -11.89
C LEU A 65 14.85 -9.78 -10.40
N ALA A 66 15.17 -8.76 -9.62
CA ALA A 66 14.84 -8.66 -8.21
C ALA A 66 13.43 -9.18 -7.88
N GLU A 67 13.28 -9.79 -6.71
CA GLU A 67 12.04 -10.29 -6.09
C GLU A 67 10.75 -9.68 -6.67
N LEU A 68 9.91 -10.50 -7.32
CA LEU A 68 8.63 -10.05 -7.89
C LEU A 68 7.62 -9.85 -6.76
N THR A 69 7.03 -8.66 -6.67
CA THR A 69 5.96 -8.34 -5.73
C THR A 69 4.69 -7.95 -6.48
N ILE A 70 3.58 -8.61 -6.16
CA ILE A 70 2.24 -8.32 -6.69
C ILE A 70 1.38 -7.74 -5.58
N GLU A 71 0.81 -6.56 -5.78
CA GLU A 71 -0.22 -6.00 -4.92
C GLU A 71 -1.59 -6.11 -5.60
N THR A 72 -2.57 -6.65 -4.87
CA THR A 72 -3.94 -6.86 -5.37
C THR A 72 -4.93 -6.09 -4.51
N PHE A 73 -5.88 -5.41 -5.15
CA PHE A 73 -6.92 -4.62 -4.51
C PHE A 73 -8.31 -5.21 -4.79
N PHE A 74 -8.87 -5.89 -3.80
CA PHE A 74 -10.20 -6.50 -3.92
C PHE A 74 -11.30 -5.53 -3.45
N PRO A 75 -12.37 -5.30 -4.24
CA PRO A 75 -13.45 -4.40 -3.85
C PRO A 75 -14.21 -4.95 -2.63
N LEU A 76 -14.33 -4.14 -1.58
CA LEU A 76 -15.01 -4.51 -0.34
C LEU A 76 -16.53 -4.45 -0.42
N ASP A 77 -17.07 -3.70 -1.38
CA ASP A 77 -18.52 -3.50 -1.52
C ASP A 77 -18.95 -3.44 -2.99
N ALA A 78 -20.28 -3.52 -3.20
CA ALA A 78 -20.86 -3.52 -4.53
C ALA A 78 -20.65 -2.18 -5.27
N PHE A 79 -20.63 -1.08 -4.53
CA PHE A 79 -20.36 0.25 -5.08
C PHE A 79 -18.95 0.32 -5.68
N THR A 80 -17.94 -0.06 -4.91
CA THR A 80 -16.54 -0.11 -5.35
C THR A 80 -16.38 -1.07 -6.53
N ARG A 81 -17.03 -2.24 -6.49
CA ARG A 81 -16.99 -3.20 -7.61
C ARG A 81 -17.57 -2.64 -8.91
N ALA A 82 -18.70 -1.94 -8.81
CA ALA A 82 -19.33 -1.30 -9.96
C ALA A 82 -18.42 -0.21 -10.54
N ALA A 83 -17.76 0.59 -9.68
CA ALA A 83 -16.82 1.62 -10.10
C ALA A 83 -15.59 1.08 -10.84
N LEU A 84 -15.15 -0.15 -10.56
CA LEU A 84 -14.04 -0.81 -11.28
C LEU A 84 -14.46 -1.44 -12.62
N SER A 85 -15.76 -1.60 -12.85
CA SER A 85 -16.30 -2.26 -14.04
C SER A 85 -16.78 -1.25 -15.11
N ALA A 86 -16.67 0.04 -14.83
CA ALA A 86 -16.99 1.14 -15.73
C ALA A 86 -15.75 1.53 -16.55
#